data_AF-A0A4C1XL10-F1
#
_entry.id   AF-A0A4C1XL10-F1
#
_cell.length_a   1.000
_cell.length_b   1.000
_cell.length_c   1.000
_cell.angle_alpha   90.00
_cell.angle_beta   90.00
_cell.angle_gamma   90.00
#
_symmetry.space_group_name_H-M   'P 1'
#
loop_
_entity.id
_entity.type
_entity.pdbx_description
1 polymer ?
#
loop_
_entity_poly.entity_id
_entity_poly.type
_entity_poly.pdbx_seq_one_letter_code
_entity_poly.pdbx_strand_id
1 'polypeptide(L)'
;MDSCLGVEEDLDKAISKFKGLNDHAERILTDAVRQIQDLKKEISEIPPDSPLTHGQALYVRETVQRIKETIQRLATDHRDMHGSVSRVGKVIDRHFIADYAVVAPRAEQFCNDENRTLMEQAIAQHLYRQCLSDSSVPKNISKPLEQDIEEPSPSQNDADFEGISNNPKCFSQNESDDLGIEEAGDAVVREANLEGVERVEPFAALQRTGAALAAGDAEPALRWAERHAHLLQHSPLPFKLHTVHFFKLAREHGPGAAVQYAREHFPAHAARHERELQACLCALAWCAPAAPPPPPQYAHLLDTKALGAEASELFVREACAALRLAPLSPLAGAVLAGCRVLPALHDIRAKMTHPHVIAAWSHDELPLRYTLHLNGS
;
A
#
# COMPACT_ATOMS: atom_id res chain seq x y z
N MET A 1 9.59 6.31 -18.39
CA MET A 1 8.57 5.31 -18.01
C MET A 1 8.79 4.00 -18.75
N ASP A 2 9.11 4.02 -20.04
CA ASP A 2 9.37 2.82 -20.85
C ASP A 2 10.44 1.88 -20.29
N SER A 3 11.52 2.41 -19.71
CA SER A 3 12.54 1.61 -19.01
C SER A 3 11.99 0.82 -17.82
N CYS A 4 11.07 1.42 -17.05
CA CYS A 4 10.45 0.74 -15.90
C CYS A 4 9.46 -0.32 -16.38
N LEU A 5 8.62 0.01 -17.37
CA LEU A 5 7.65 -0.92 -17.96
C LEU A 5 8.34 -2.14 -18.58
N GLY A 6 9.49 -1.94 -19.23
CA GLY A 6 10.28 -3.04 -19.80
C GLY A 6 10.83 -4.01 -18.76
N VAL A 7 11.22 -3.51 -17.58
CA VAL A 7 11.66 -4.37 -16.46
C VAL A 7 10.48 -5.05 -15.79
N GLU A 8 9.38 -4.33 -15.57
CA GLU A 8 8.14 -4.83 -14.97
C GLU A 8 7.58 -6.03 -15.75
N GLU A 9 7.57 -5.97 -17.08
CA GLU A 9 7.05 -7.07 -17.91
C GLU A 9 7.84 -8.39 -17.73
N ASP A 10 9.17 -8.34 -17.69
CA ASP A 10 10.00 -9.53 -17.48
C ASP A 10 9.99 -9.99 -16.02
N LEU A 11 9.85 -9.06 -15.07
CA LEU A 11 9.68 -9.36 -13.65
C LEU A 11 8.36 -10.10 -13.39
N ASP A 12 7.25 -9.61 -13.93
CA ASP A 12 5.93 -10.23 -13.80
C ASP A 12 5.91 -11.64 -14.39
N LYS A 13 6.57 -11.85 -15.54
CA LYS A 13 6.73 -13.18 -16.13
C LYS A 13 7.51 -14.11 -15.21
N ALA A 14 8.57 -13.62 -14.55
CA ALA A 14 9.36 -14.42 -13.61
C ALA A 14 8.55 -14.76 -12.36
N ILE A 15 7.86 -13.79 -11.77
CA ILE A 15 7.00 -13.96 -10.58
C ILE A 15 5.85 -14.93 -10.88
N SER A 16 5.15 -14.75 -12.00
CA SER A 16 4.04 -15.62 -12.41
C SER A 16 4.51 -17.07 -12.58
N LYS A 17 5.67 -17.27 -13.21
CA LYS A 17 6.27 -18.60 -13.36
C LYS A 17 6.66 -19.21 -12.00
N PHE A 18 7.26 -18.41 -11.11
CA PHE A 18 7.62 -18.85 -9.76
C PHE A 18 6.38 -19.25 -8.94
N LYS A 19 5.34 -18.42 -8.94
CA LYS A 19 4.08 -18.67 -8.25
C LYS A 19 3.41 -19.95 -8.77
N GLY A 20 3.34 -20.13 -10.10
CA GLY A 20 2.78 -21.33 -10.69
C GLY A 20 3.52 -22.62 -10.31
N LEU A 21 4.85 -22.58 -10.23
CA LEU A 21 5.66 -23.71 -9.76
C LEU A 21 5.43 -24.00 -8.28
N ASN A 22 5.40 -22.96 -7.45
CA ASN A 22 5.18 -23.09 -6.02
C ASN A 22 3.79 -23.66 -5.72
N ASP A 23 2.73 -23.10 -6.33
CA ASP A 23 1.36 -23.57 -6.17
C ASP A 23 1.22 -25.06 -6.58
N HIS A 24 1.89 -25.47 -7.66
CA HIS A 24 1.85 -26.85 -8.12
C HIS A 24 2.58 -27.79 -7.15
N ALA A 25 3.78 -27.42 -6.71
CA ALA A 25 4.58 -28.20 -5.78
C ALA A 25 3.87 -28.32 -4.42
N GLU A 26 3.35 -27.22 -3.89
CA GLU A 26 2.65 -27.18 -2.61
C GLU A 26 1.41 -28.06 -2.63
N ARG A 27 0.60 -28.01 -3.69
CA ARG A 27 -0.57 -28.91 -3.84
C ARG A 27 -0.18 -30.38 -3.81
N ILE A 28 0.81 -30.78 -4.62
CA ILE A 28 1.20 -32.19 -4.70
C ILE A 28 1.81 -32.68 -3.38
N LEU A 29 2.68 -31.87 -2.76
CA LEU A 29 3.30 -32.23 -1.49
C LEU A 29 2.26 -32.30 -0.36
N THR A 30 1.30 -31.37 -0.33
CA THR A 30 0.19 -31.40 0.64
C THR A 30 -0.66 -32.64 0.46
N ASP A 31 -1.03 -32.99 -0.77
CA ASP A 31 -1.77 -34.22 -1.06
C ASP A 31 -0.99 -35.47 -0.64
N ALA A 32 0.32 -35.52 -0.92
CA ALA A 32 1.17 -36.64 -0.54
C ALA A 32 1.31 -36.77 0.99
N VAL A 33 1.45 -35.64 1.70
CA VAL A 33 1.47 -35.61 3.17
C VAL A 33 0.15 -36.14 3.74
N ARG A 34 -0.98 -35.70 3.19
CA ARG A 34 -2.31 -36.16 3.61
C ARG A 34 -2.47 -37.67 3.40
N GLN A 35 -2.08 -38.20 2.26
CA GLN A 35 -2.13 -39.63 1.96
C GLN A 35 -1.30 -40.46 2.96
N ILE A 36 -0.10 -39.99 3.31
CA ILE A 36 0.75 -40.66 4.32
C ILE A 36 0.12 -40.59 5.71
N GLN A 37 -0.50 -39.46 6.08
CA GLN A 37 -1.17 -39.30 7.37
C GLN A 37 -2.40 -40.20 7.49
N ASP A 38 -3.22 -40.30 6.44
CA ASP A 38 -4.39 -41.17 6.38
C ASP A 38 -3.97 -42.64 6.53
N LEU A 39 -2.91 -43.06 5.81
CA LEU A 39 -2.38 -44.41 5.93
C LEU A 39 -1.80 -44.70 7.32
N LYS A 40 -1.08 -43.73 7.91
CA LYS A 40 -0.56 -43.85 9.28
C LYS A 40 -1.69 -44.10 10.28
N LYS A 41 -2.82 -43.41 10.10
CA LYS A 41 -4.01 -43.60 10.93
C LYS A 41 -4.60 -45.00 10.75
N GLU A 42 -4.78 -45.46 9.52
CA GLU A 42 -5.28 -46.80 9.22
C GLU A 42 -4.39 -47.90 9.83
N ILE A 43 -3.07 -47.76 9.74
CA ILE A 43 -2.11 -48.70 10.34
C ILE A 43 -2.20 -48.67 11.88
N SER A 44 -2.47 -47.52 12.50
CA SER A 44 -2.58 -47.40 13.96
C SER A 44 -3.83 -48.08 14.55
N GLU A 45 -4.85 -48.34 13.73
CA GLU A 45 -6.07 -49.04 14.11
C GLU A 45 -5.91 -50.57 14.04
N ILE A 46 -4.81 -51.07 13.45
CA ILE A 46 -4.47 -52.49 13.32
C ILE A 46 -3.70 -52.94 14.57
N PRO A 47 -3.92 -54.18 15.08
CA PRO A 47 -3.18 -54.71 16.23
C PRO A 47 -1.66 -54.63 16.04
N PRO A 48 -0.88 -54.38 17.11
CA PRO A 48 0.58 -54.36 17.04
C PRO A 48 1.13 -55.70 16.50
N ASP A 49 2.24 -55.63 15.76
CA ASP A 49 2.91 -56.75 15.07
C ASP A 49 2.12 -57.41 13.91
N SER A 50 1.06 -56.77 13.42
CA SER A 50 0.38 -57.20 12.20
C SER A 50 1.15 -56.75 10.93
N PRO A 51 1.36 -57.62 9.93
CA PRO A 51 2.00 -57.23 8.68
C PRO A 51 1.12 -56.27 7.87
N LEU A 52 1.74 -55.33 7.15
CA LEU A 52 1.06 -54.47 6.18
C LEU A 52 0.32 -55.33 5.16
N THR A 53 -0.92 -54.94 4.84
CA THR A 53 -1.64 -55.58 3.74
C THR A 53 -0.96 -55.28 2.41
N HIS A 54 -1.16 -56.16 1.42
CA HIS A 54 -0.61 -55.95 0.07
C HIS A 54 -1.05 -54.60 -0.53
N GLY A 55 -2.30 -54.20 -0.29
CA GLY A 55 -2.82 -52.90 -0.71
C GLY A 55 -2.12 -51.72 -0.05
N GLN A 56 -1.92 -51.77 1.28
CA GLN A 56 -1.20 -50.73 2.02
C GLN A 56 0.27 -50.62 1.57
N ALA A 57 0.95 -51.73 1.36
CA ALA A 57 2.33 -51.74 0.87
C ALA A 57 2.47 -51.16 -0.55
N LEU A 58 1.47 -51.43 -1.41
CA LEU A 58 1.43 -50.88 -2.77
C LEU A 58 1.13 -49.38 -2.76
N TYR A 59 0.20 -48.95 -1.89
CA TYR A 59 -0.13 -47.56 -1.67
C TYR A 59 1.08 -46.73 -1.20
N VAL A 60 1.82 -47.20 -0.18
CA VAL A 60 3.08 -46.56 0.25
C VAL A 60 4.05 -46.42 -0.91
N ARG A 61 4.24 -47.51 -1.67
CA ARG A 61 5.21 -47.52 -2.78
C ARG A 61 4.86 -46.50 -3.85
N GLU A 62 3.58 -46.40 -4.20
CA GLU A 62 3.10 -45.43 -5.19
C GLU A 62 3.24 -43.98 -4.69
N THR A 63 2.86 -43.71 -3.43
CA THR A 63 3.00 -42.38 -2.83
C THR A 63 4.47 -41.96 -2.75
N VAL A 64 5.39 -42.84 -2.33
CA VAL A 64 6.82 -42.56 -2.31
C VAL A 64 7.37 -42.29 -3.71
N GLN A 65 6.94 -43.07 -4.71
CA GLN A 65 7.36 -42.86 -6.10
C GLN A 65 6.87 -41.52 -6.64
N ARG A 66 5.62 -41.14 -6.35
CA ARG A 66 5.04 -39.84 -6.71
C ARG A 66 5.78 -38.68 -6.06
N ILE A 67 6.12 -38.77 -4.78
CA ILE A 67 6.93 -37.78 -4.07
C ILE A 67 8.29 -37.62 -4.75
N LYS A 68 8.96 -38.74 -5.06
CA LYS A 68 10.27 -38.72 -5.73
C LYS A 68 10.22 -38.02 -7.08
N GLU A 69 9.21 -38.31 -7.89
CA GLU A 69 9.01 -37.65 -9.19
C GLU A 69 8.76 -36.15 -9.05
N THR A 70 7.93 -35.74 -8.08
CA THR A 70 7.67 -34.33 -7.80
C THR A 70 8.93 -33.59 -7.36
N ILE A 71 9.75 -34.18 -6.47
CA ILE A 71 11.01 -33.56 -6.03
C ILE A 71 12.00 -33.43 -7.19
N GLN A 72 12.09 -34.44 -8.05
CA GLN A 72 12.96 -34.39 -9.24
C GLN A 72 12.51 -33.32 -10.23
N ARG A 73 11.19 -33.19 -10.44
CA ARG A 73 10.61 -32.15 -11.28
C ARG A 73 10.88 -30.76 -10.70
N LEU A 74 10.66 -30.57 -9.40
CA LEU A 74 10.94 -29.31 -8.70
C LEU A 74 12.43 -28.90 -8.82
N ALA A 75 13.36 -29.85 -8.71
CA ALA A 75 14.78 -29.57 -8.89
C ALA A 75 15.10 -29.10 -10.33
N THR A 76 14.42 -29.67 -11.32
CA THR A 76 14.55 -29.28 -12.73
C THR A 76 13.95 -27.88 -12.96
N ASP A 77 12.75 -27.65 -12.45
CA ASP A 77 12.04 -26.38 -12.56
C ASP A 77 12.79 -25.24 -11.87
N HIS A 78 13.41 -25.49 -10.71
CA HIS A 78 14.28 -24.54 -10.02
C HIS A 78 15.49 -24.14 -10.87
N ARG A 79 16.11 -25.10 -11.58
CA ARG A 79 17.22 -24.80 -12.50
C ARG A 79 16.75 -23.92 -13.65
N ASP A 80 15.55 -24.16 -14.17
CA ASP A 80 14.95 -23.36 -15.23
C ASP A 80 14.53 -21.95 -14.75
N MET A 81 14.28 -21.76 -13.44
CA MET A 81 14.03 -20.44 -12.84
C MET A 81 15.25 -19.53 -12.89
N HIS A 82 16.46 -20.08 -12.74
CA HIS A 82 17.68 -19.29 -12.84
C HIS A 82 17.77 -18.52 -14.17
N GLY A 83 17.29 -19.11 -15.26
CA GLY A 83 17.22 -18.45 -16.56
C GLY A 83 16.26 -17.26 -16.59
N SER A 84 15.09 -17.38 -15.93
CA SER A 84 14.11 -16.30 -15.80
C SER A 84 14.64 -15.16 -14.94
N VAL A 85 15.23 -15.45 -13.77
CA VAL A 85 15.83 -14.45 -12.88
C VAL A 85 17.01 -13.74 -13.55
N SER A 86 17.88 -14.49 -14.23
CA SER A 86 19.01 -13.91 -14.98
C SER A 86 18.54 -12.98 -16.09
N ARG A 87 17.41 -13.27 -16.74
CA ARG A 87 16.83 -12.39 -17.76
C ARG A 87 16.40 -11.06 -17.15
N VAL A 88 15.70 -11.08 -16.01
CA VAL A 88 15.32 -9.85 -15.29
C VAL A 88 16.55 -8.99 -15.01
N GLY A 89 17.63 -9.58 -14.49
CA GLY A 89 18.90 -8.86 -14.28
C GLY A 89 19.44 -8.21 -15.56
N LYS A 90 19.49 -8.94 -16.68
CA LYS A 90 19.95 -8.39 -17.97
C LYS A 90 19.05 -7.27 -18.50
N VAL A 91 17.75 -7.34 -18.24
CA VAL A 91 16.78 -6.33 -18.67
C VAL A 91 16.93 -5.07 -17.82
N ILE A 92 17.20 -5.22 -16.52
CA ILE A 92 17.60 -4.11 -15.64
C ILE A 92 18.87 -3.45 -16.18
N ASP A 93 19.94 -4.22 -16.42
CA ASP A 93 21.22 -3.70 -16.95
C ASP A 93 21.06 -2.98 -18.29
N ARG A 94 20.10 -3.41 -19.11
CA ARG A 94 19.81 -2.80 -20.41
C ARG A 94 19.03 -1.49 -20.30
N HIS A 95 18.08 -1.39 -19.37
CA HIS A 95 17.16 -0.25 -19.26
C HIS A 95 17.64 0.82 -18.28
N PHE A 96 18.46 0.44 -17.31
CA PHE A 96 19.04 1.34 -16.30
C PHE A 96 20.54 1.45 -16.53
N ILE A 97 20.99 2.68 -16.78
CA ILE A 97 22.40 2.99 -16.99
C ILE A 97 23.12 2.89 -15.64
N ALA A 98 24.05 1.95 -15.51
CA ALA A 98 24.87 1.79 -14.30
C ALA A 98 25.82 2.98 -14.06
N ASP A 99 26.18 3.69 -15.14
CA ASP A 99 26.99 4.91 -15.08
C ASP A 99 26.12 6.14 -14.77
N TYR A 100 26.03 6.45 -13.48
CA TYR A 100 25.30 7.61 -12.96
C TYR A 100 25.86 8.96 -13.44
N ALA A 101 27.12 9.02 -13.90
CA ALA A 101 27.74 10.27 -14.33
C ALA A 101 27.08 10.85 -15.58
N VAL A 102 26.45 10.01 -16.41
CA VAL A 102 25.73 10.41 -17.63
C VAL A 102 24.39 11.07 -17.31
N VAL A 103 23.74 10.68 -16.21
CA VAL A 103 22.41 11.18 -15.82
C VAL A 103 22.53 12.40 -14.89
N ALA A 104 23.55 12.42 -14.05
CA ALA A 104 23.88 13.54 -13.19
C ALA A 104 25.38 13.85 -13.30
N PRO A 105 25.79 14.88 -14.07
CA PRO A 105 27.21 15.24 -14.28
C PRO A 105 27.94 15.74 -13.01
N ARG A 106 27.35 15.55 -11.83
CA ARG A 106 27.90 15.76 -10.49
C ARG A 106 27.44 14.67 -9.52
N ALA A 107 27.08 13.48 -10.01
CA ALA A 107 26.64 12.35 -9.19
C ALA A 107 27.64 12.01 -8.08
N GLU A 108 28.94 12.17 -8.35
CA GLU A 108 30.01 12.00 -7.36
C GLU A 108 29.84 12.89 -6.12
N GLN A 109 29.19 14.06 -6.24
CA GLN A 109 28.86 14.92 -5.10
C GLN A 109 27.74 14.34 -4.23
N PHE A 110 26.87 13.49 -4.80
CA PHE A 110 25.80 12.77 -4.11
C PHE A 110 26.22 11.37 -3.65
N CYS A 111 27.24 10.77 -4.28
CA CYS A 111 27.74 9.42 -4.00
C CYS A 111 29.03 9.42 -3.17
N ASN A 112 29.26 10.46 -2.36
CA ASN A 112 30.35 10.45 -1.37
C ASN A 112 29.96 9.61 -0.15
N ASP A 113 30.93 9.19 0.66
CA ASP A 113 30.69 8.30 1.81
C ASP A 113 29.67 8.87 2.81
N GLU A 114 29.61 10.19 2.97
CA GLU A 114 28.66 10.89 3.85
C GLU A 114 27.21 10.82 3.33
N ASN A 115 27.00 11.15 2.05
CA ASN A 115 25.68 11.16 1.41
C ASN A 115 25.17 9.75 1.09
N ARG A 116 26.08 8.80 0.86
CA ARG A 116 25.74 7.39 0.64
C ARG A 116 24.99 6.82 1.84
N THR A 117 25.49 7.06 3.06
CA THR A 117 24.80 6.62 4.28
C THR A 117 23.42 7.26 4.41
N LEU A 118 23.28 8.56 4.12
CA LEU A 118 21.97 9.24 4.14
C LEU A 118 20.99 8.67 3.11
N MET A 119 21.48 8.33 1.91
CA MET A 119 20.70 7.70 0.85
C MET A 119 20.24 6.30 1.26
N GLU A 120 21.15 5.47 1.76
CA GLU A 120 20.86 4.12 2.24
C GLU A 120 19.85 4.14 3.41
N GLN A 121 19.96 5.12 4.31
CA GLN A 121 18.96 5.38 5.37
C GLN A 121 17.60 5.78 4.79
N ALA A 122 17.56 6.70 3.82
CA ALA A 122 16.32 7.13 3.18
C ALA A 122 15.63 5.99 2.41
N ILE A 123 16.41 5.09 1.79
CA ILE A 123 15.93 3.88 1.12
C ILE A 123 15.36 2.91 2.15
N ALA A 124 16.10 2.60 3.22
CA ALA A 124 15.62 1.71 4.28
C ALA A 124 14.32 2.24 4.90
N GLN A 125 14.27 3.54 5.25
CA GLN A 125 13.05 4.19 5.74
C GLN A 125 11.89 4.13 4.73
N HIS A 126 12.15 4.21 3.43
CA HIS A 126 11.12 4.09 2.41
C HIS A 126 10.60 2.65 2.30
N LEU A 127 11.48 1.64 2.29
CA LEU A 127 11.11 0.22 2.24
C LEU A 127 10.23 -0.16 3.44
N TYR A 128 10.65 0.22 4.64
CA TYR A 128 9.85 0.01 5.85
C TYR A 128 8.49 0.73 5.82
N ARG A 129 8.35 1.83 5.06
CA ARG A 129 7.07 2.53 4.87
C ARG A 129 6.20 1.90 3.77
N GLN A 130 6.80 1.30 2.74
CA GLN A 130 6.07 0.67 1.64
C GLN A 130 5.53 -0.72 1.99
N CYS A 131 6.23 -1.47 2.85
CA CYS A 131 5.74 -2.71 3.44
C CYS A 131 4.37 -2.56 4.14
N LEU A 132 4.04 -1.34 4.56
CA LEU A 132 2.79 -1.02 5.26
C LEU A 132 1.66 -0.53 4.34
N SER A 133 1.94 -0.24 3.07
CA SER A 133 0.97 0.42 2.16
C SER A 133 0.15 -0.52 1.28
N ASP A 134 0.57 -1.78 1.07
CA ASP A 134 -0.12 -2.69 0.14
C ASP A 134 -1.33 -3.42 0.75
N SER A 135 -1.40 -3.56 2.08
CA SER A 135 -2.49 -4.30 2.73
C SER A 135 -3.70 -3.47 3.18
N SER A 136 -3.67 -2.13 3.17
CA SER A 136 -4.83 -1.37 3.71
C SER A 136 -4.92 0.16 3.49
N VAL A 137 -3.97 0.83 2.84
CA VAL A 137 -4.03 2.29 2.72
C VAL A 137 -4.76 2.71 1.43
N PRO A 138 -5.79 3.58 1.48
CA PRO A 138 -6.33 4.18 0.28
C PRO A 138 -5.20 4.93 -0.45
N LYS A 139 -5.01 4.62 -1.73
CA LYS A 139 -4.01 5.20 -2.65
C LYS A 139 -4.07 6.73 -2.80
N ASN A 140 -4.95 7.41 -2.06
CA ASN A 140 -5.22 8.85 -2.09
C ASN A 140 -4.20 9.72 -1.35
N ILE A 141 -3.20 9.17 -0.63
CA ILE A 141 -2.03 9.99 -0.24
C ILE A 141 -1.26 10.48 -1.50
N SER A 142 -1.53 9.85 -2.65
CA SER A 142 -1.06 10.27 -3.98
C SER A 142 -1.92 11.36 -4.62
N LYS A 143 -3.12 11.67 -4.10
CA LYS A 143 -3.86 12.86 -4.54
C LYS A 143 -3.20 14.07 -3.91
N PRO A 144 -2.67 15.01 -4.70
CA PRO A 144 -2.19 16.28 -4.18
C PRO A 144 -3.28 16.94 -3.34
N LEU A 145 -2.86 17.83 -2.44
CA LEU A 145 -3.70 18.93 -1.96
C LEU A 145 -4.28 19.68 -3.17
N GLU A 146 -5.39 19.20 -3.73
CA GLU A 146 -6.29 19.97 -4.57
C GLU A 146 -7.15 20.77 -3.59
N GLN A 147 -6.63 21.92 -3.18
CA GLN A 147 -7.48 23.02 -2.74
C GLN A 147 -7.47 24.04 -3.88
N ASP A 148 -8.64 24.13 -4.51
CA ASP A 148 -9.19 25.22 -5.32
C ASP A 148 -8.21 26.01 -6.22
N ILE A 149 -8.11 25.58 -7.48
CA ILE A 149 -7.66 26.45 -8.58
C ILE A 149 -8.70 26.33 -9.70
N GLU A 150 -9.42 27.42 -9.98
CA GLU A 150 -10.28 27.54 -11.17
C GLU A 150 -9.47 27.27 -12.44
N GLU A 151 -9.89 26.29 -13.23
CA GLU A 151 -9.32 25.99 -14.54
C GLU A 151 -9.51 27.19 -15.49
N PRO A 152 -8.48 27.60 -16.26
CA PRO A 152 -8.70 28.53 -17.35
C PRO A 152 -9.33 27.79 -18.54
N SER A 153 -10.34 28.41 -19.13
CA SER A 153 -11.14 27.93 -20.26
C SER A 153 -10.30 27.39 -21.43
N PRO A 154 -10.74 26.30 -22.11
CA PRO A 154 -9.94 25.65 -23.13
C PRO A 154 -9.97 26.43 -24.45
N SER A 155 -8.80 26.84 -24.95
CA SER A 155 -8.62 27.22 -26.35
C SER A 155 -8.36 25.97 -27.18
N GLN A 156 -9.20 25.77 -28.19
CA GLN A 156 -9.24 24.65 -29.11
C GLN A 156 -7.95 24.51 -29.93
N ASN A 157 -7.42 23.28 -29.95
CA ASN A 157 -6.71 22.57 -31.02
C ASN A 157 -5.48 21.84 -30.45
N ASP A 158 -5.67 20.59 -30.01
CA ASP A 158 -5.20 19.42 -30.75
C ASP A 158 -5.63 18.16 -29.99
N ALA A 159 -6.21 17.23 -30.75
CA ALA A 159 -6.84 16.01 -30.28
C ALA A 159 -5.81 14.94 -29.89
N ASP A 160 -6.30 13.96 -29.13
CA ASP A 160 -5.71 12.67 -28.80
C ASP A 160 -4.76 12.62 -27.58
N PHE A 161 -5.30 12.96 -26.41
CA PHE A 161 -4.86 12.35 -25.14
C PHE A 161 -6.10 11.83 -24.40
N GLU A 162 -6.56 10.64 -24.78
CA GLU A 162 -7.52 9.89 -23.95
C GLU A 162 -6.85 9.54 -22.63
N GLY A 163 -7.41 10.09 -21.54
CA GLY A 163 -6.97 9.82 -20.18
C GLY A 163 -7.05 8.34 -19.87
N ILE A 164 -5.89 7.73 -19.62
CA ILE A 164 -5.80 6.43 -18.97
C ILE A 164 -6.23 6.65 -17.51
N SER A 165 -7.52 6.39 -17.26
CA SER A 165 -8.02 6.02 -15.94
C SER A 165 -7.24 4.80 -15.48
N ASN A 166 -6.18 5.03 -14.71
CA ASN A 166 -5.45 3.99 -14.01
C ASN A 166 -6.35 3.45 -12.90
N ASN A 167 -7.21 2.51 -13.30
CA ASN A 167 -7.86 1.58 -12.40
C ASN A 167 -7.05 0.27 -12.43
N PRO A 168 -6.11 0.03 -11.51
CA PRO A 168 -5.56 -1.31 -11.36
C PRO A 168 -6.64 -2.14 -10.68
N LYS A 169 -7.35 -2.93 -11.48
CA LYS A 169 -8.21 -4.00 -10.99
C LYS A 169 -7.39 -4.94 -10.12
N CYS A 170 -7.82 -5.08 -8.87
CA CYS A 170 -7.66 -6.22 -7.96
C CYS A 170 -6.37 -7.04 -8.10
N PHE A 171 -5.34 -6.67 -7.34
CA PHE A 171 -4.47 -7.68 -6.74
C PHE A 171 -5.22 -8.27 -5.54
N SER A 172 -5.46 -9.58 -5.60
CA SER A 172 -6.11 -10.32 -4.52
C SER A 172 -5.10 -10.59 -3.42
N GLN A 173 -5.53 -10.23 -2.21
CA GLN A 173 -4.94 -10.46 -0.90
C GLN A 173 -4.25 -11.83 -0.77
N ASN A 174 -2.96 -11.81 -0.42
CA ASN A 174 -2.30 -12.86 0.35
C ASN A 174 -1.35 -12.18 1.35
N GLU A 175 -1.51 -12.46 2.64
CA GLU A 175 -0.67 -11.96 3.75
C GLU A 175 0.82 -12.37 3.64
N SER A 176 1.21 -13.17 2.64
CA SER A 176 2.58 -13.65 2.41
C SER A 176 3.51 -12.63 1.76
N ASP A 177 2.96 -11.65 1.02
CA ASP A 177 3.77 -10.74 0.19
C ASP A 177 4.34 -9.56 1.00
N ASP A 178 3.71 -9.18 2.12
CA ASP A 178 4.16 -8.09 3.00
C ASP A 178 5.51 -8.42 3.69
N LEU A 179 5.80 -9.70 3.97
CA LEU A 179 7.05 -10.15 4.59
C LEU A 179 8.30 -9.85 3.72
N GLY A 180 8.14 -9.82 2.39
CA GLY A 180 9.28 -9.63 1.48
C GLY A 180 9.88 -8.22 1.52
N ILE A 181 9.08 -7.19 1.80
CA ILE A 181 9.53 -5.80 1.80
C ILE A 181 10.22 -5.44 3.13
N GLU A 182 9.76 -6.02 4.24
CA GLU A 182 10.43 -5.90 5.55
C GLU A 182 11.81 -6.58 5.53
N GLU A 183 11.90 -7.79 4.98
CA GLU A 183 13.18 -8.50 4.78
C GLU A 183 14.14 -7.73 3.88
N ALA A 184 13.63 -7.06 2.83
CA ALA A 184 14.43 -6.19 1.98
C ALA A 184 14.96 -4.97 2.75
N GLY A 185 14.14 -4.34 3.60
CA GLY A 185 14.56 -3.26 4.50
C GLY A 185 15.67 -3.70 5.46
N ASP A 186 15.50 -4.86 6.09
CA ASP A 186 16.49 -5.45 7.00
C ASP A 186 17.80 -5.82 6.29
N ALA A 187 17.71 -6.31 5.05
CA ALA A 187 18.88 -6.59 4.23
C ALA A 187 19.69 -5.33 3.94
N VAL A 188 19.03 -4.22 3.56
CA VAL A 188 19.68 -2.93 3.32
C VAL A 188 20.36 -2.42 4.59
N VAL A 189 19.68 -2.45 5.74
CA VAL A 189 20.26 -2.02 7.02
C VAL A 189 21.52 -2.82 7.37
N ARG A 190 21.46 -4.14 7.18
CA ARG A 190 22.58 -5.05 7.44
C ARG A 190 23.75 -4.83 6.48
N GLU A 191 23.49 -4.65 5.20
CA GLU A 191 24.52 -4.53 4.16
C GLU A 191 25.21 -3.17 4.17
N ALA A 192 24.47 -2.12 4.45
CA ALA A 192 25.01 -0.77 4.58
C ALA A 192 25.56 -0.48 6.00
N ASN A 193 25.52 -1.46 6.91
CA ASN A 193 25.96 -1.32 8.31
C ASN A 193 25.36 -0.08 8.99
N LEU A 194 24.06 0.14 8.79
CA LEU A 194 23.38 1.34 9.27
C LEU A 194 23.06 1.20 10.76
N GLU A 195 23.64 2.07 11.58
CA GLU A 195 23.30 2.22 12.99
C GLU A 195 22.20 3.28 13.17
N GLY A 196 21.28 3.06 14.10
CA GLY A 196 20.27 4.06 14.46
C GLY A 196 19.21 4.35 13.38
N VAL A 197 19.11 3.52 12.34
CA VAL A 197 17.92 3.52 11.46
C VAL A 197 16.75 3.15 12.35
N GLU A 198 15.91 4.13 12.68
CA GLU A 198 14.67 3.90 13.39
C GLU A 198 13.84 2.88 12.61
N ARG A 199 13.87 1.62 13.07
CA ARG A 199 13.07 0.50 12.55
C ARG A 199 11.59 0.63 12.93
N VAL A 200 11.05 1.84 12.83
CA VAL A 200 9.62 2.08 12.83
C VAL A 200 8.90 1.94 14.19
N GLU A 201 9.18 2.80 15.18
CA GLU A 201 8.29 2.85 16.37
C GLU A 201 7.03 3.71 16.17
N PRO A 202 7.09 4.95 15.66
CA PRO A 202 5.88 5.78 15.54
C PRO A 202 5.06 5.44 14.29
N PHE A 203 5.69 5.38 13.12
CA PHE A 203 4.94 5.31 11.85
C PHE A 203 4.31 3.93 11.60
N ALA A 204 4.96 2.82 11.94
CA ALA A 204 4.39 1.48 11.79
C ALA A 204 3.24 1.29 12.76
N ALA A 205 3.35 1.80 13.98
CA ALA A 205 2.23 1.79 14.91
C ALA A 205 1.04 2.59 14.37
N LEU A 206 1.29 3.75 13.75
CA LEU A 206 0.25 4.52 13.07
C LEU A 206 -0.35 3.78 11.88
N GLN A 207 0.47 3.17 11.03
CA GLN A 207 -0.04 2.44 9.86
C GLN A 207 -0.81 1.18 10.26
N ARG A 208 -0.35 0.40 11.23
CA ARG A 208 -1.13 -0.72 11.80
C ARG A 208 -2.47 -0.26 12.37
N THR A 209 -2.49 0.91 12.99
CA THR A 209 -3.72 1.53 13.49
C THR A 209 -4.65 1.96 12.34
N GLY A 210 -4.09 2.56 11.29
CA GLY A 210 -4.82 2.89 10.06
C GLY A 210 -5.36 1.66 9.34
N ALA A 211 -4.60 0.56 9.31
CA ALA A 211 -4.99 -0.71 8.72
C ALA A 211 -6.18 -1.33 9.44
N ALA A 212 -6.09 -1.41 10.78
CA ALA A 212 -7.20 -1.86 11.62
C ALA A 212 -8.45 -0.99 11.41
N LEU A 213 -8.28 0.34 11.34
CA LEU A 213 -9.37 1.27 11.08
C LEU A 213 -10.00 1.09 9.70
N ALA A 214 -9.21 0.85 8.66
CA ALA A 214 -9.69 0.53 7.31
C ALA A 214 -10.47 -0.80 7.25
N ALA A 215 -10.07 -1.78 8.09
CA ALA A 215 -10.81 -3.02 8.29
C ALA A 215 -12.10 -2.85 9.13
N GLY A 216 -12.37 -1.63 9.64
CA GLY A 216 -13.54 -1.29 10.45
C GLY A 216 -13.30 -1.34 11.95
N ASP A 217 -12.07 -1.63 12.41
CA ASP A 217 -11.71 -1.63 13.82
C ASP A 217 -11.14 -0.28 14.27
N ALA A 218 -12.00 0.58 14.82
CA ALA A 218 -11.62 1.90 15.28
C ALA A 218 -10.97 1.94 16.68
N GLU A 219 -10.92 0.83 17.40
CA GLU A 219 -10.48 0.81 18.80
C GLU A 219 -9.01 1.24 18.99
N PRO A 220 -8.05 0.76 18.16
CA PRO A 220 -6.66 1.21 18.27
C PRO A 220 -6.51 2.71 17.98
N ALA A 221 -7.30 3.24 17.05
CA ALA A 221 -7.29 4.65 16.67
C ALA A 221 -7.92 5.54 17.74
N LEU A 222 -9.01 5.09 18.39
CA LEU A 222 -9.63 5.78 19.52
C LEU A 222 -8.67 5.90 20.70
N ARG A 223 -7.97 4.81 21.08
CA ARG A 223 -6.93 4.86 22.12
C ARG A 223 -5.76 5.78 21.76
N TRP A 224 -5.44 5.91 20.47
CA TRP A 224 -4.46 6.88 20.03
C TRP A 224 -4.99 8.31 20.16
N ALA A 225 -6.23 8.57 19.73
CA ALA A 225 -6.86 9.89 19.78
C ALA A 225 -7.02 10.40 21.22
N GLU A 226 -7.36 9.54 22.17
CA GLU A 226 -7.45 9.88 23.60
C GLU A 226 -6.11 10.37 24.16
N ARG A 227 -5.01 9.67 23.84
CA ARG A 227 -3.65 10.05 24.27
C ARG A 227 -3.20 11.38 23.67
N HIS A 228 -3.71 11.73 22.50
CA HIS A 228 -3.36 12.95 21.76
C HIS A 228 -4.50 13.97 21.73
N ALA A 229 -5.48 13.87 22.64
CA ALA A 229 -6.69 14.69 22.62
C ALA A 229 -6.40 16.21 22.63
N HIS A 230 -5.31 16.62 23.30
CA HIS A 230 -4.86 18.00 23.34
C HIS A 230 -4.45 18.55 21.95
N LEU A 231 -3.98 17.70 21.04
CA LEU A 231 -3.61 18.07 19.66
C LEU A 231 -4.81 18.03 18.71
N LEU A 232 -5.88 17.32 19.08
CA LEU A 232 -7.05 17.06 18.22
C LEU A 232 -8.27 17.93 18.54
N GLN A 233 -8.13 18.96 19.37
CA GLN A 233 -9.27 19.78 19.83
C GLN A 233 -10.12 20.40 18.71
N HIS A 234 -9.52 20.62 17.54
CA HIS A 234 -10.19 21.18 16.35
C HIS A 234 -10.29 20.18 15.19
N SER A 235 -9.83 18.95 15.40
CA SER A 235 -9.83 17.92 14.37
C SER A 235 -11.20 17.25 14.28
N PRO A 236 -11.72 16.95 13.07
CA PRO A 236 -12.91 16.11 12.89
C PRO A 236 -12.62 14.62 13.16
N LEU A 237 -11.35 14.25 13.34
CA LEU A 237 -10.92 12.85 13.51
C LEU A 237 -11.64 12.13 14.66
N PRO A 238 -11.72 12.67 15.90
CA PRO A 238 -12.37 11.95 17.00
C PRO A 238 -13.84 11.59 16.68
N PHE A 239 -14.58 12.49 16.04
CA PHE A 239 -15.95 12.24 15.63
C PHE A 239 -16.04 11.13 14.57
N LYS A 240 -15.16 11.16 13.56
CA LYS A 240 -15.11 10.11 12.52
C LYS A 240 -14.78 8.74 13.11
N LEU A 241 -13.84 8.66 14.05
CA LEU A 241 -13.49 7.41 14.75
C LEU A 241 -14.68 6.85 15.56
N HIS A 242 -15.36 7.71 16.32
CA HIS A 242 -16.56 7.33 17.04
C HIS A 242 -17.70 6.88 16.10
N THR A 243 -17.79 7.46 14.90
CA THR A 243 -18.77 7.06 13.87
C THR A 243 -18.49 5.66 13.33
N VAL A 244 -17.23 5.34 13.01
CA VAL A 244 -16.83 3.98 12.59
C VAL A 244 -17.15 2.95 13.67
N HIS A 245 -16.79 3.23 14.92
CA HIS A 245 -17.05 2.33 16.05
C HIS A 245 -18.56 2.15 16.31
N PHE A 246 -19.34 3.23 16.21
CA PHE A 246 -20.79 3.21 16.36
C PHE A 246 -21.46 2.27 15.35
N PHE A 247 -21.09 2.32 14.07
CA PHE A 247 -21.66 1.41 13.07
C PHE A 247 -21.14 -0.03 13.20
N LYS A 248 -19.90 -0.24 13.67
CA LYS A 248 -19.41 -1.58 14.04
C LYS A 248 -20.28 -2.20 15.13
N LEU A 249 -20.50 -1.47 16.23
CA LEU A 249 -21.37 -1.91 17.33
C LEU A 249 -22.81 -2.17 16.88
N ALA A 250 -23.37 -1.30 16.03
CA ALA A 250 -24.72 -1.45 15.52
C ALA A 250 -24.91 -2.77 14.75
N ARG A 251 -23.89 -3.21 14.01
CA ARG A 251 -23.92 -4.44 13.20
C ARG A 251 -23.64 -5.69 14.01
N GLU A 252 -22.71 -5.64 14.96
CA GLU A 252 -22.29 -6.79 15.76
C GLU A 252 -23.24 -7.06 16.94
N HIS A 253 -23.70 -6.02 17.61
CA HIS A 253 -24.44 -6.09 18.88
C HIS A 253 -25.85 -5.50 18.78
N GLY A 254 -26.23 -5.02 17.61
CA GLY A 254 -27.54 -4.43 17.33
C GLY A 254 -27.64 -2.94 17.68
N PRO A 255 -28.75 -2.29 17.27
CA PRO A 255 -28.92 -0.84 17.40
C PRO A 255 -28.96 -0.34 18.86
N GLY A 256 -29.37 -1.19 19.80
CA GLY A 256 -29.41 -0.84 21.23
C GLY A 256 -28.03 -0.52 21.82
N ALA A 257 -27.01 -1.33 21.49
CA ALA A 257 -25.63 -1.11 21.92
C ALA A 257 -25.06 0.19 21.31
N ALA A 258 -25.34 0.43 20.03
CA ALA A 258 -24.91 1.66 19.35
C ALA A 258 -25.55 2.93 19.95
N VAL A 259 -26.84 2.86 20.34
CA VAL A 259 -27.52 3.98 21.00
C VAL A 259 -26.93 4.27 22.38
N GLN A 260 -26.57 3.23 23.14
CA GLN A 260 -25.88 3.42 24.42
C GLN A 260 -24.54 4.12 24.21
N TYR A 261 -23.74 3.64 23.26
CA TYR A 261 -22.46 4.26 22.91
C TYR A 261 -22.61 5.73 22.47
N ALA A 262 -23.61 6.02 21.64
CA ALA A 262 -23.87 7.39 21.18
C ALA A 262 -24.21 8.34 22.33
N ARG A 263 -24.95 7.88 23.36
CA ARG A 263 -25.28 8.70 24.53
C ARG A 263 -24.04 9.07 25.35
N GLU A 264 -23.04 8.20 25.38
CA GLU A 264 -21.82 8.40 26.17
C GLU A 264 -20.80 9.29 25.44
N HIS A 265 -20.62 9.12 24.12
CA HIS A 265 -19.52 9.77 23.39
C HIS A 265 -19.94 10.92 22.47
N PHE A 266 -21.16 10.90 21.90
CA PHE A 266 -21.54 11.90 20.90
C PHE A 266 -21.90 13.29 21.45
N PRO A 267 -22.32 13.51 22.72
CA PRO A 267 -22.62 14.85 23.22
C PRO A 267 -21.46 15.84 23.10
N ALA A 268 -20.21 15.37 23.21
CA ALA A 268 -19.01 16.19 23.05
C ALA A 268 -18.82 16.72 21.62
N HIS A 269 -19.42 16.07 20.62
CA HIS A 269 -19.29 16.39 19.19
C HIS A 269 -20.54 17.06 18.60
N ALA A 270 -21.67 17.01 19.32
CA ALA A 270 -22.98 17.45 18.84
C ALA A 270 -22.98 18.91 18.35
N ALA A 271 -22.30 19.83 19.05
CA ALA A 271 -22.28 21.24 18.68
C ALA A 271 -21.61 21.52 17.32
N ARG A 272 -20.69 20.66 16.87
CA ARG A 272 -19.94 20.84 15.61
C ARG A 272 -20.45 19.94 14.47
N HIS A 273 -21.00 18.77 14.81
CA HIS A 273 -21.36 17.72 13.86
C HIS A 273 -22.85 17.33 13.93
N GLU A 274 -23.74 18.25 14.33
CA GLU A 274 -25.17 17.97 14.55
C GLU A 274 -25.85 17.26 13.37
N ARG A 275 -25.61 17.74 12.13
CA ARG A 275 -26.20 17.16 10.92
C ARG A 275 -25.68 15.74 10.65
N GLU A 276 -24.38 15.53 10.80
CA GLU A 276 -23.75 14.21 10.60
C GLU A 276 -24.21 13.22 11.68
N LEU A 277 -24.31 13.68 12.93
CA LEU A 277 -24.83 12.90 14.05
C LEU A 277 -26.28 12.49 13.83
N GLN A 278 -27.13 13.42 13.38
CA GLN A 278 -28.51 13.12 13.01
C GLN A 278 -28.56 12.07 11.91
N ALA A 279 -27.72 12.18 10.87
CA ALA A 279 -27.63 11.20 9.81
C ALA A 279 -27.20 9.81 10.34
N CYS A 280 -26.25 9.75 11.28
CA CYS A 280 -25.82 8.50 11.91
C CYS A 280 -26.96 7.83 12.70
N LEU A 281 -27.69 8.60 13.51
CA LEU A 281 -28.83 8.10 14.27
C LEU A 281 -29.98 7.65 13.37
N CYS A 282 -30.25 8.37 12.28
CA CYS A 282 -31.25 7.95 11.30
C CYS A 282 -30.83 6.66 10.59
N ALA A 283 -29.56 6.55 10.18
CA ALA A 283 -29.03 5.40 9.46
C ALA A 283 -29.12 4.09 10.27
N LEU A 284 -29.17 4.14 11.60
CA LEU A 284 -29.35 2.96 12.46
C LEU A 284 -30.56 2.09 12.09
N ALA A 285 -31.63 2.69 11.55
CA ALA A 285 -32.83 1.95 11.14
C ALA A 285 -32.51 0.86 10.09
N TRP A 286 -31.42 1.04 9.34
CA TRP A 286 -30.96 0.14 8.29
C TRP A 286 -29.80 -0.78 8.72
N CYS A 287 -29.36 -0.71 9.98
CA CYS A 287 -28.43 -1.70 10.55
C CYS A 287 -29.13 -2.98 11.02
N ALA A 288 -30.47 -3.01 11.04
CA ALA A 288 -31.24 -4.17 11.46
C ALA A 288 -31.22 -5.30 10.39
N PRO A 289 -31.17 -6.58 10.78
CA PRO A 289 -31.06 -7.70 9.83
C PRO A 289 -32.20 -7.82 8.80
N ALA A 290 -33.35 -7.25 9.10
CA ALA A 290 -34.57 -7.30 8.26
C ALA A 290 -34.87 -5.97 7.55
N ALA A 291 -33.92 -5.04 7.50
CA ALA A 291 -34.16 -3.72 6.93
C ALA A 291 -34.29 -3.76 5.38
N PRO A 292 -35.17 -2.93 4.78
CA PRO A 292 -35.22 -2.72 3.34
C PRO A 292 -33.91 -2.07 2.84
N PRO A 293 -33.65 -1.99 1.51
CA PRO A 293 -32.49 -1.29 0.99
C PRO A 293 -32.46 0.17 1.50
N PRO A 294 -31.28 0.67 1.92
CA PRO A 294 -31.18 2.00 2.48
C PRO A 294 -31.38 3.09 1.43
N PRO A 295 -31.95 4.25 1.80
CA PRO A 295 -31.97 5.44 0.96
C PRO A 295 -30.55 5.85 0.53
N PRO A 296 -30.37 6.41 -0.69
CA PRO A 296 -29.05 6.77 -1.22
C PRO A 296 -28.28 7.74 -0.33
N GLN A 297 -28.99 8.63 0.37
CA GLN A 297 -28.41 9.58 1.32
C GLN A 297 -27.73 8.94 2.55
N TYR A 298 -28.06 7.69 2.90
CA TYR A 298 -27.47 6.98 4.04
C TYR A 298 -26.61 5.79 3.63
N ALA A 299 -26.61 5.40 2.36
CA ALA A 299 -25.87 4.24 1.85
C ALA A 299 -24.37 4.31 2.19
N HIS A 300 -23.77 5.50 2.08
CA HIS A 300 -22.34 5.71 2.37
C HIS A 300 -21.97 5.49 3.85
N LEU A 301 -22.90 5.72 4.80
CA LEU A 301 -22.66 5.51 6.23
C LEU A 301 -22.73 4.03 6.63
N LEU A 302 -23.41 3.21 5.82
CA LEU A 302 -23.64 1.80 6.09
C LEU A 302 -22.55 0.90 5.48
N ASP A 303 -21.74 1.44 4.57
CA ASP A 303 -20.53 0.78 4.07
C ASP A 303 -19.38 0.96 5.08
N THR A 304 -19.25 0.01 6.00
CA THR A 304 -18.22 0.05 7.04
C THR A 304 -16.79 0.02 6.49
N LYS A 305 -16.58 -0.58 5.31
CA LYS A 305 -15.23 -0.61 4.70
C LYS A 305 -14.89 0.74 4.11
N ALA A 306 -15.81 1.37 3.40
CA ALA A 306 -15.61 2.72 2.87
C ALA A 306 -15.44 3.75 4.00
N LEU A 307 -16.28 3.68 5.04
CA LEU A 307 -16.21 4.55 6.21
C LEU A 307 -14.90 4.37 6.98
N GLY A 308 -14.46 3.12 7.17
CA GLY A 308 -13.17 2.80 7.79
C GLY A 308 -11.98 3.31 6.98
N ALA A 309 -12.01 3.17 5.64
CA ALA A 309 -10.96 3.66 4.77
C ALA A 309 -10.83 5.19 4.78
N GLU A 310 -11.95 5.93 4.74
CA GLU A 310 -11.94 7.41 4.85
C GLU A 310 -11.38 7.85 6.21
N ALA A 311 -11.81 7.21 7.30
CA ALA A 311 -11.32 7.53 8.64
C ALA A 311 -9.82 7.19 8.80
N SER A 312 -9.35 6.11 8.16
CA SER A 312 -7.93 5.73 8.11
C SER A 312 -7.07 6.78 7.43
N GLU A 313 -7.50 7.28 6.27
CA GLU A 313 -6.79 8.34 5.55
C GLU A 313 -6.64 9.61 6.40
N LEU A 314 -7.74 10.04 7.02
CA LEU A 314 -7.75 11.18 7.93
C LEU A 314 -6.85 10.93 9.15
N PHE A 315 -6.92 9.74 9.75
CA PHE A 315 -6.10 9.36 10.90
C PHE A 315 -4.60 9.46 10.59
N VAL A 316 -4.15 8.84 9.49
CA VAL A 316 -2.72 8.85 9.12
C VAL A 316 -2.24 10.28 8.91
N ARG A 317 -3.02 11.13 8.23
CA ARG A 317 -2.66 12.52 7.98
C ARG A 317 -2.52 13.33 9.28
N GLU A 318 -3.55 13.29 10.12
CA GLU A 318 -3.59 14.04 11.38
C GLU A 318 -2.53 13.52 12.38
N ALA A 319 -2.32 12.21 12.42
CA ALA A 319 -1.32 11.61 13.28
C ALA A 319 0.11 11.92 12.84
N CYS A 320 0.38 11.93 11.53
CA CYS A 320 1.66 12.40 11.01
C CYS A 320 1.89 13.88 11.36
N ALA A 321 0.87 14.73 11.19
CA ALA A 321 0.95 16.15 11.56
C ALA A 321 1.21 16.34 13.06
N ALA A 322 0.49 15.61 13.91
CA ALA A 322 0.61 15.67 15.36
C ALA A 322 1.99 15.21 15.85
N LEU A 323 2.54 14.14 15.26
CA LEU A 323 3.85 13.60 15.61
C LEU A 323 5.01 14.27 14.84
N ARG A 324 4.73 15.29 14.01
CA ARG A 324 5.70 15.96 13.12
C ARG A 324 6.46 14.98 12.22
N LEU A 325 5.79 13.91 11.80
CA LEU A 325 6.31 12.96 10.84
C LEU A 325 6.01 13.45 9.44
N ALA A 326 7.00 13.38 8.54
CA ALA A 326 6.75 13.64 7.13
C ALA A 326 5.80 12.57 6.56
N PRO A 327 4.67 12.98 5.93
CA PRO A 327 3.65 12.04 5.43
C PRO A 327 4.21 11.15 4.31
N LEU A 328 5.21 11.64 3.57
CA LEU A 328 5.95 10.90 2.56
C LEU A 328 7.34 10.55 3.13
N SER A 329 7.90 9.42 2.70
CA SER A 329 9.33 9.17 2.95
C SER A 329 10.16 10.24 2.25
N PRO A 330 11.40 10.51 2.70
CA PRO A 330 12.30 11.44 2.03
C PRO A 330 12.44 11.12 0.53
N LEU A 331 12.53 9.83 0.18
CA LEU A 331 12.62 9.36 -1.20
C LEU A 331 11.33 9.63 -2.00
N ALA A 332 10.17 9.28 -1.45
CA ALA A 332 8.88 9.52 -2.11
C ALA A 332 8.61 11.01 -2.33
N GLY A 333 8.94 11.84 -1.33
CA GLY A 333 8.86 13.30 -1.43
C GLY A 333 9.78 13.86 -2.52
N ALA A 334 11.03 13.39 -2.58
CA ALA A 334 11.99 13.82 -3.60
C ALA A 334 11.55 13.43 -5.02
N VAL A 335 11.07 12.20 -5.22
CA VAL A 335 10.55 11.74 -6.53
C VAL A 335 9.34 12.57 -6.94
N LEU A 336 8.36 12.77 -6.06
CA LEU A 336 7.17 13.56 -6.36
C LEU A 336 7.49 15.02 -6.69
N ALA A 337 8.40 15.65 -5.93
CA ALA A 337 8.88 16.99 -6.23
C ALA A 337 9.57 17.03 -7.59
N GLY A 338 10.42 16.04 -7.90
CA GLY A 338 11.05 15.87 -9.20
C GLY A 338 10.04 15.74 -10.34
N CYS A 339 9.05 14.84 -10.21
CA CYS A 339 8.00 14.64 -11.22
C CYS A 339 7.17 15.90 -11.49
N ARG A 340 6.98 16.77 -10.48
CA ARG A 340 6.28 18.05 -10.65
C ARG A 340 7.15 19.12 -11.32
N VAL A 341 8.41 19.20 -10.94
CA VAL A 341 9.30 20.31 -11.35
C VAL A 341 9.98 20.02 -12.70
N LEU A 342 10.35 18.77 -12.98
CA LEU A 342 11.11 18.40 -14.18
C LEU A 342 10.38 18.70 -15.51
N PRO A 343 9.06 18.46 -15.66
CA PRO A 343 8.34 18.86 -16.88
C PRO A 343 8.41 20.38 -17.12
N ALA A 344 8.18 21.18 -16.08
CA ALA A 344 8.27 22.64 -16.18
C ALA A 344 9.69 23.11 -16.53
N LEU A 345 10.72 22.52 -15.93
CA LEU A 345 12.12 22.82 -16.28
C LEU A 345 12.47 22.39 -17.72
N HIS A 346 11.92 21.28 -18.19
CA HIS A 346 12.08 20.82 -19.56
C HIS A 346 11.46 21.81 -20.55
N ASP A 347 10.26 22.30 -20.26
CA ASP A 347 9.58 23.32 -21.07
C ASP A 347 10.34 24.64 -21.09
N ILE A 348 10.83 25.09 -19.94
CA ILE A 348 11.69 26.29 -19.85
C ILE A 348 12.93 26.09 -20.70
N ARG A 349 13.63 24.96 -20.57
CA ARG A 349 14.82 24.64 -21.37
C ARG A 349 14.51 24.66 -22.85
N ALA A 350 13.45 23.98 -23.28
CA ALA A 350 13.04 23.91 -24.69
C ALA A 350 12.77 25.30 -25.26
N LYS A 351 12.03 26.14 -24.52
CA LYS A 351 11.78 27.54 -24.87
C LYS A 351 13.06 28.37 -24.89
N MET A 352 13.97 28.18 -23.93
CA MET A 352 15.28 28.89 -23.83
C MET A 352 16.29 28.47 -24.91
N THR A 353 16.12 27.32 -25.55
CA THR A 353 16.96 26.87 -26.67
C THR A 353 16.42 27.28 -28.04
N HIS A 354 15.24 27.91 -28.11
CA HIS A 354 14.66 28.33 -29.39
C HIS A 354 15.45 29.53 -29.98
N PRO A 355 15.75 29.56 -31.29
CA PRO A 355 16.54 30.63 -31.90
C PRO A 355 15.94 32.05 -31.81
N HIS A 356 14.69 32.20 -31.37
CA HIS A 356 13.99 33.49 -31.19
C HIS A 356 13.75 33.86 -29.71
N VAL A 357 14.54 33.30 -28.78
CA VAL A 357 14.44 33.58 -27.33
C VAL A 357 14.45 35.08 -27.01
N ILE A 358 15.23 35.89 -27.72
CA ILE A 358 15.28 37.34 -27.48
C ILE A 358 13.93 38.03 -27.74
N ALA A 359 13.11 37.51 -28.66
CA ALA A 359 11.78 38.07 -28.95
C ALA A 359 10.71 37.63 -27.93
N ALA A 360 10.81 36.41 -27.37
CA ALA A 360 9.86 35.89 -26.39
C ALA A 360 9.98 36.56 -24.99
N TRP A 361 11.11 37.20 -24.71
CA TRP A 361 11.39 37.90 -23.44
C TRP A 361 11.26 39.44 -23.58
N SER A 362 10.70 39.91 -24.70
CA SER A 362 10.44 41.35 -24.94
C SER A 362 9.16 41.87 -24.29
N HIS A 363 8.33 40.97 -23.77
CA HIS A 363 7.11 41.29 -23.03
C HIS A 363 7.32 40.86 -21.56
N ASP A 364 6.94 41.71 -20.61
CA ASP A 364 7.12 41.56 -19.14
C ASP A 364 6.34 40.37 -18.52
N GLU A 365 5.95 39.37 -19.31
CA GLU A 365 5.26 38.17 -18.81
C GLU A 365 6.22 36.98 -18.79
N LEU A 366 6.59 36.55 -17.58
CA LEU A 366 7.26 35.27 -17.37
C LEU A 366 6.35 34.12 -17.89
N PRO A 367 6.90 33.07 -18.53
CA PRO A 367 6.11 31.99 -19.13
C PRO A 367 5.34 31.11 -18.13
N LEU A 368 5.39 31.43 -16.84
CA LEU A 368 4.78 30.65 -15.76
C LEU A 368 4.17 31.60 -14.72
N ARG A 369 2.84 31.52 -14.57
CA ARG A 369 2.13 32.12 -13.45
C ARG A 369 2.31 31.21 -12.23
N TYR A 370 3.17 31.60 -11.30
CA TYR A 370 3.17 31.02 -9.96
C TYR A 370 2.30 31.91 -9.06
N THR A 371 1.15 31.41 -8.63
CA THR A 371 0.38 32.03 -7.55
C THR A 371 1.08 31.78 -6.23
N LEU A 372 1.92 32.73 -5.80
CA LEU A 372 2.36 32.79 -4.41
C LEU A 372 1.15 33.23 -3.57
N HIS A 373 0.50 32.27 -2.92
CA HIS A 373 -0.45 32.56 -1.84
C HIS A 373 0.33 33.08 -0.64
N LEU A 374 0.66 34.37 -0.66
CA LEU A 374 0.97 35.12 0.55
C LEU A 374 -0.34 35.31 1.30
N ASN A 375 -0.68 34.36 2.18
CA ASN A 375 -1.74 34.56 3.15
C ASN A 375 -1.31 35.67 4.13
N GLY A 376 -1.80 36.87 3.88
CA GLY A 376 -1.58 38.03 4.71
C GLY A 376 -2.68 39.07 4.51
N SER A 377 -3.82 38.87 5.18
CA SER A 377 -4.56 39.85 6.01
C SER A 377 -5.94 39.33 6.36
#